data_AF-A0AAV9PPD6-F1
#
_entry.id   AF-A0AAV9PPD6-F1
#
_cell.length_a   1.000
_cell.length_b   1.000
_cell.length_c   1.000
_cell.angle_alpha   90.00
_cell.angle_beta   90.00
_cell.angle_gamma   90.00
#
_symmetry.space_group_name_H-M   'P 1'
#
loop_
_entity.id
_entity.type
_entity.pdbx_description
1 polymer ?
#
loop_
_entity_poly.entity_id
_entity_poly.type
_entity_poly.pdbx_seq_one_letter_code
_entity_poly.pdbx_strand_id
1 'polypeptide(L)'
;MDAPVEKESSGRLEYSDEDVADNQGPTVEASESIDAKKTLRQMDYRVIPIVTVLYLLSFLDRGNIGNAKVQGMEEDLELTGNRYNLAYTVFFFPYALLELPANLLLKKLSPSIWLPSIMVAWGLVTTLTGIVQNYHGLIAVRVMLGVAESGQYPGCAYYLSTWYAPQDLGFRQGMFFSAAALAGSFSGLLAYALAQMDGVGGLAGWR
;
A
#
# COMPACT_ATOMS: atom_id res chain seq x y z
N MET A 1 55.56 52.10 -35.49
CA MET A 1 55.59 52.78 -34.17
C MET A 1 54.54 52.05 -33.37
N ASP A 2 54.95 50.86 -32.94
CA ASP A 2 54.11 49.76 -32.52
C ASP A 2 54.19 49.68 -31.00
N ALA A 3 53.09 50.02 -30.34
CA ALA A 3 52.95 49.88 -28.89
C ALA A 3 52.58 48.43 -28.56
N PRO A 4 53.32 47.73 -27.69
CA PRO A 4 52.97 46.37 -27.30
C PRO A 4 51.96 46.36 -26.16
N VAL A 5 51.09 45.36 -26.24
CA VAL A 5 50.02 44.98 -25.30
C VAL A 5 50.61 44.55 -23.96
N GLU A 6 50.25 45.25 -22.87
CA GLU A 6 50.53 44.81 -21.50
C GLU A 6 49.24 44.24 -20.89
N LYS A 7 49.34 42.99 -20.42
CA LYS A 7 48.25 42.11 -19.99
C LYS A 7 47.63 42.59 -18.68
N GLU A 8 46.29 42.65 -18.64
CA GLU A 8 45.51 42.71 -17.40
C GLU A 8 45.87 41.54 -16.48
N SER A 9 46.31 41.88 -15.27
CA SER A 9 46.54 40.95 -14.17
C SER A 9 45.20 40.37 -13.70
N SER A 10 45.00 39.09 -13.98
CA SER A 10 43.92 38.26 -13.42
C SER A 10 44.07 38.20 -11.90
N GLY A 11 43.17 38.88 -11.18
CA GLY A 11 43.03 38.80 -9.73
C GLY A 11 42.57 37.41 -9.32
N ARG A 12 43.53 36.50 -9.13
CA ARG A 12 43.32 35.19 -8.52
C ARG A 12 43.12 35.41 -7.02
N LEU A 13 41.89 35.28 -6.54
CA LEU A 13 41.61 35.20 -5.11
C LEU A 13 42.35 33.97 -4.57
N GLU A 14 43.40 34.19 -3.79
CA GLU A 14 44.03 33.16 -2.98
C GLU A 14 43.03 32.74 -1.91
N TYR A 15 42.48 31.54 -2.06
CA TYR A 15 41.69 30.87 -1.04
C TYR A 15 42.66 30.37 0.03
N SER A 16 42.65 31.03 1.18
CA SER A 16 43.39 30.61 2.37
C SER A 16 42.83 29.28 2.88
N ASP A 17 43.69 28.27 3.02
CA ASP A 17 43.35 26.96 3.60
C ASP A 17 42.99 27.03 5.11
N GLU A 18 43.02 28.22 5.72
CA GLU A 18 42.76 28.40 7.16
C GLU A 18 41.27 28.57 7.53
N ASP A 19 40.38 28.82 6.56
CA ASP A 19 38.94 29.04 6.82
C ASP A 19 38.08 27.75 6.85
N VAL A 20 38.70 26.57 6.71
CA VAL A 20 38.01 25.26 6.70
C VAL A 20 37.88 24.65 8.10
N ALA A 21 38.46 25.27 9.13
CA ALA A 21 38.65 24.65 10.43
C ALA A 21 37.76 25.21 11.56
N ASP A 22 36.47 25.52 11.33
CA ASP A 22 35.52 25.62 12.46
C ASP A 22 34.03 25.53 12.06
N ASN A 23 33.59 24.38 11.56
CA ASN A 23 32.16 24.06 11.57
C ASN A 23 31.92 22.58 11.87
N GLN A 24 32.58 22.08 12.92
CA GLN A 24 32.19 20.84 13.58
C GLN A 24 31.10 21.16 14.61
N GLY A 25 29.88 21.36 14.12
CA GLY A 25 28.69 21.21 14.96
C GLY A 25 28.64 19.77 15.54
N PRO A 26 27.98 19.55 16.69
CA PRO A 26 28.01 18.29 17.43
C PRO A 26 27.11 17.22 16.79
N THR A 27 27.26 16.93 15.50
CA THR A 27 26.38 16.03 14.74
C THR A 27 27.05 14.74 14.26
N VAL A 28 28.38 14.61 14.37
CA VAL A 28 29.10 13.44 13.83
C VAL A 28 29.25 12.31 14.86
N GLU A 29 29.45 12.62 16.14
CA GLU A 29 29.70 11.60 17.18
C GLU A 29 28.45 10.83 17.64
N ALA A 30 27.23 11.36 17.41
CA ALA A 30 25.99 10.67 17.77
C ALA A 30 25.62 9.52 16.81
N SER A 31 26.29 9.41 15.66
CA SER A 31 25.99 8.41 14.63
C SER A 31 26.73 7.08 14.79
N GLU A 32 27.83 7.04 15.56
CA GLU A 32 28.63 5.83 15.79
C GLU A 32 27.97 4.82 16.75
N SER A 33 27.00 5.25 17.58
CA SER A 33 26.38 4.36 18.58
C SER A 33 25.12 3.64 18.11
N ILE A 34 24.66 3.86 16.87
CA ILE A 34 23.45 3.21 16.34
C ILE A 34 23.87 2.14 15.33
N ASP A 35 23.83 0.87 15.75
CA ASP A 35 23.99 -0.27 14.86
C ASP A 35 22.85 -0.29 13.83
N ALA A 36 23.10 0.26 12.65
CA ALA A 36 22.14 0.38 11.56
C ALA A 36 21.52 -0.98 11.20
N LYS A 37 22.27 -2.09 11.32
CA LYS A 37 21.76 -3.44 11.05
C LYS A 37 20.77 -3.90 12.11
N LYS A 38 20.99 -3.54 13.38
CA LYS A 38 20.09 -3.85 14.49
C LYS A 38 18.78 -3.05 14.38
N THR A 39 18.87 -1.77 14.00
CA THR A 39 17.69 -0.93 13.76
C THR A 39 16.88 -1.42 12.56
N LEU A 40 17.53 -1.77 11.44
CA LEU A 40 16.87 -2.37 10.27
C LEU A 40 16.17 -3.69 10.62
N ARG A 41 16.82 -4.58 11.39
CA ARG A 41 16.19 -5.82 11.87
C ARG A 41 14.96 -5.55 12.73
N GLN A 42 15.06 -4.63 13.69
CA GLN A 42 13.92 -4.30 14.56
C GLN A 42 12.73 -3.73 13.78
N MET A 43 13.01 -2.94 12.75
CA MET A 43 12.01 -2.40 11.84
C MET A 43 11.43 -3.50 10.94
N ASP A 44 12.26 -4.38 10.39
CA ASP A 44 11.83 -5.54 9.61
C ASP A 44 10.89 -6.44 10.43
N TYR A 45 11.17 -6.70 11.71
CA TYR A 45 10.30 -7.50 12.58
C TYR A 45 8.95 -6.86 12.90
N ARG A 46 8.81 -5.53 12.81
CA ARG A 46 7.56 -4.83 13.14
C ARG A 46 6.77 -4.45 11.89
N VAL A 47 7.44 -3.90 10.88
CA VAL A 47 6.82 -3.35 9.68
C VAL A 47 6.47 -4.44 8.69
N ILE A 48 7.40 -5.36 8.39
CA ILE A 48 7.18 -6.35 7.33
C ILE A 48 6.01 -7.29 7.66
N PRO A 49 5.90 -7.90 8.86
CA PRO A 49 4.76 -8.78 9.15
C PRO A 49 3.41 -8.07 9.07
N ILE A 50 3.31 -6.85 9.60
CA ILE A 50 2.05 -6.09 9.58
C ILE A 50 1.66 -5.77 8.14
N VAL A 51 2.59 -5.23 7.35
CA VAL A 51 2.32 -4.85 5.95
C VAL A 51 2.05 -6.07 5.08
N THR A 52 2.73 -7.20 5.33
CA THR A 52 2.49 -8.50 4.68
C THR A 52 1.11 -9.03 4.99
N VAL A 53 0.68 -9.04 6.26
CA VAL A 53 -0.65 -9.50 6.66
C VAL A 53 -1.73 -8.59 6.09
N LEU A 54 -1.56 -7.27 6.15
CA LEU A 54 -2.51 -6.31 5.55
C LEU A 54 -2.66 -6.54 4.05
N TYR A 55 -1.56 -6.79 3.35
CA TYR A 55 -1.61 -7.09 1.92
C TYR A 55 -2.25 -8.44 1.63
N LEU A 56 -1.98 -9.44 2.45
CA LEU A 56 -2.62 -10.73 2.38
C LEU A 56 -4.14 -10.58 2.51
N LEU A 57 -4.61 -9.81 3.49
CA LEU A 57 -6.04 -9.57 3.70
C LEU A 57 -6.69 -8.78 2.55
N SER A 58 -6.00 -7.79 1.98
CA SER A 58 -6.49 -7.06 0.79
C SER A 58 -6.61 -7.96 -0.43
N PHE A 59 -5.63 -8.83 -0.68
CA PHE A 59 -5.74 -9.81 -1.76
C PHE A 59 -6.83 -10.85 -1.50
N LEU A 60 -7.02 -11.25 -0.24
CA LEU A 60 -8.10 -12.13 0.16
C LEU A 60 -9.46 -11.51 -0.16
N ASP A 61 -9.69 -10.25 0.20
CA ASP A 61 -10.94 -9.53 -0.07
C ASP A 61 -11.25 -9.42 -1.59
N ARG A 62 -10.22 -9.16 -2.41
CA ARG A 62 -10.36 -9.20 -3.88
C ARG A 62 -10.73 -10.58 -4.42
N GLY A 63 -10.13 -11.63 -3.87
CA GLY A 63 -10.44 -13.02 -4.23
C GLY A 63 -11.78 -13.51 -3.69
N ASN A 64 -12.26 -12.91 -2.58
CA ASN A 64 -13.41 -13.38 -1.85
C ASN A 64 -14.69 -13.36 -2.69
N ILE A 65 -14.87 -12.37 -3.58
CA ILE A 65 -16.03 -12.32 -4.48
C ILE A 65 -16.12 -13.53 -5.42
N GLY A 66 -14.95 -14.04 -5.86
CA GLY A 66 -14.86 -15.22 -6.70
C GLY A 66 -15.21 -16.49 -5.96
N ASN A 67 -14.74 -16.59 -4.71
CA ASN A 67 -15.07 -17.72 -3.84
C ASN A 67 -16.55 -17.71 -3.42
N ALA A 68 -17.10 -16.53 -3.09
CA ALA A 68 -18.51 -16.34 -2.75
C ALA A 68 -19.43 -16.75 -3.90
N LYS A 69 -19.04 -16.48 -5.15
CA LYS A 69 -19.76 -16.99 -6.33
C LYS A 69 -19.89 -18.51 -6.32
N VAL A 70 -18.81 -19.22 -6.01
CA VAL A 70 -18.80 -20.69 -5.94
C VAL A 70 -19.69 -21.21 -4.81
N GLN A 71 -19.92 -20.41 -3.77
CA GLN A 71 -20.74 -20.73 -2.61
C GLN A 71 -22.20 -20.25 -2.71
N GLY A 72 -22.72 -20.00 -3.92
CA GLY A 72 -24.15 -19.71 -4.11
C GLY A 72 -24.53 -18.22 -4.06
N MET A 73 -23.57 -17.30 -3.98
CA MET A 73 -23.83 -15.85 -4.05
C MET A 73 -24.59 -15.45 -5.34
N GLU A 74 -24.46 -16.23 -6.42
CA GLU A 74 -25.18 -15.97 -7.68
C GLU A 74 -26.70 -16.17 -7.54
N GLU A 75 -27.11 -17.19 -6.79
CA GLU A 75 -28.53 -17.53 -6.55
C GLU A 75 -29.14 -16.59 -5.51
N ASP A 76 -28.42 -16.30 -4.42
CA ASP A 76 -28.90 -15.45 -3.32
C ASP A 76 -29.10 -13.98 -3.70
N LEU A 77 -28.34 -13.47 -4.66
CA LEU A 77 -28.37 -12.06 -5.10
C LEU A 77 -28.96 -11.89 -6.51
N GLU A 78 -29.51 -12.96 -7.09
CA GLU A 78 -30.06 -13.00 -8.46
C GLU A 78 -29.09 -12.39 -9.49
N LEU A 79 -27.82 -12.80 -9.43
CA LEU A 79 -26.74 -12.32 -10.30
C LEU A 79 -26.80 -12.97 -11.67
N THR A 80 -27.91 -12.77 -12.39
CA THR A 80 -28.14 -13.35 -13.71
C THR A 80 -27.25 -12.73 -14.80
N GLY A 81 -26.71 -13.59 -15.67
CA GLY A 81 -25.98 -13.20 -16.88
C GLY A 81 -24.71 -12.38 -16.59
N ASN A 82 -24.66 -11.13 -17.07
CA ASN A 82 -23.47 -10.30 -17.00
C ASN A 82 -23.36 -9.46 -15.70
N ARG A 83 -24.32 -9.59 -14.77
CA ARG A 83 -24.38 -8.80 -13.53
C ARG A 83 -23.19 -9.07 -12.59
N TYR A 84 -22.77 -10.34 -12.47
CA TYR A 84 -21.58 -10.70 -11.72
C TYR A 84 -20.32 -10.03 -12.29
N ASN A 85 -20.14 -10.08 -13.61
CA ASN A 85 -19.01 -9.44 -14.28
C ASN A 85 -19.04 -7.92 -14.11
N LEU A 86 -20.22 -7.30 -14.11
CA LEU A 86 -20.36 -5.89 -13.83
C LEU A 86 -19.96 -5.56 -12.39
N ALA A 87 -20.41 -6.35 -11.42
CA ALA A 87 -20.01 -6.18 -10.01
C ALA A 87 -18.52 -6.37 -9.77
N TYR A 88 -17.87 -7.26 -10.53
CA TYR A 88 -16.43 -7.45 -10.50
C TYR A 88 -15.68 -6.24 -11.13
N THR A 89 -16.14 -5.76 -12.28
CA THR A 89 -15.48 -4.68 -13.02
C THR A 89 -15.73 -3.29 -12.45
N VAL A 90 -16.88 -3.05 -11.81
CA VAL A 90 -17.26 -1.74 -11.26
C VAL A 90 -16.28 -1.25 -10.18
N PHE A 91 -15.59 -2.15 -9.50
CA PHE A 91 -14.54 -1.84 -8.53
C PHE A 91 -13.37 -1.07 -9.15
N PHE A 92 -12.98 -1.41 -10.40
CA PHE A 92 -11.78 -0.87 -11.02
C PHE A 92 -11.92 0.59 -11.46
N PHE A 93 -13.13 1.04 -11.80
CA PHE A 93 -13.36 2.43 -12.23
C PHE A 93 -13.08 3.46 -11.12
N PRO A 94 -13.71 3.41 -9.93
CA PRO A 94 -13.41 4.32 -8.85
C PRO A 94 -11.98 4.13 -8.35
N TYR A 95 -11.45 2.90 -8.35
CA TYR A 95 -10.07 2.63 -8.01
C TYR A 95 -9.12 3.42 -8.93
N ALA A 96 -9.24 3.28 -10.25
CA ALA A 96 -8.36 3.95 -11.21
C ALA A 96 -8.52 5.48 -11.20
N LEU A 97 -9.75 5.99 -11.03
CA LEU A 97 -10.01 7.42 -10.96
C LEU A 97 -9.41 8.04 -9.69
N LEU A 98 -9.45 7.32 -8.57
CA LEU A 98 -8.98 7.83 -7.28
C LEU A 98 -7.53 7.49 -6.96
N GLU A 99 -6.91 6.57 -7.69
CA GLU A 99 -5.49 6.24 -7.56
C GLU A 99 -4.60 7.47 -7.75
N LEU A 100 -4.88 8.28 -8.78
CA LEU A 100 -4.15 9.53 -9.06
C LEU A 100 -4.29 10.58 -7.94
N PRO A 101 -5.51 11.00 -7.52
CA PRO A 101 -5.67 11.97 -6.47
C PRO A 101 -5.21 11.43 -5.10
N ALA A 102 -5.36 10.13 -4.82
CA ALA A 102 -4.85 9.52 -3.59
C ALA A 102 -3.32 9.64 -3.50
N ASN A 103 -2.62 9.44 -4.62
CA ASN A 103 -1.16 9.60 -4.69
C ASN A 103 -0.72 11.07 -4.53
N LEU A 104 -1.52 12.03 -5.02
CA LEU A 104 -1.29 13.46 -4.77
C LEU A 104 -1.58 13.85 -3.31
N LEU A 105 -2.63 13.29 -2.70
CA LEU A 105 -2.96 13.50 -1.29
C LEU A 105 -1.87 12.97 -0.36
N LEU A 106 -1.26 11.82 -0.69
CA LEU A 106 -0.12 11.25 0.02
C LEU A 106 1.08 12.19 0.11
N LYS A 107 1.27 13.09 -0.86
CA LYS A 107 2.32 14.12 -0.78
C LYS A 107 1.98 15.25 0.18
N LYS A 108 0.69 15.52 0.41
CA LYS A 108 0.21 16.58 1.31
C LYS A 108 -0.07 16.11 2.72
N LEU A 109 -0.49 14.86 2.89
CA LEU A 109 -0.89 14.28 4.16
C LEU A 109 0.19 13.36 4.70
N SER A 110 0.46 13.42 6.01
CA SER A 110 1.45 12.55 6.64
C SER A 110 1.06 11.07 6.46
N PRO A 111 1.99 10.21 6.00
CA PRO A 111 1.74 8.79 5.72
C PRO A 111 1.22 8.03 6.93
N SER A 112 1.67 8.43 8.12
CA SER A 112 1.31 7.85 9.40
C SER A 112 -0.18 7.94 9.74
N ILE A 113 -0.92 8.88 9.13
CA ILE A 113 -2.37 9.06 9.35
C ILE A 113 -3.16 8.51 8.16
N TRP A 114 -2.65 8.71 6.95
CA TRP A 114 -3.34 8.32 5.71
C TRP A 114 -3.53 6.80 5.60
N LEU A 115 -2.47 6.02 5.86
CA LEU A 115 -2.52 4.56 5.78
C LEU A 115 -3.50 3.93 6.76
N PRO A 116 -3.45 4.21 8.08
CA PRO A 116 -4.44 3.66 9.00
C PRO A 116 -5.87 4.07 8.66
N SER A 117 -6.09 5.30 8.18
CA SER A 117 -7.42 5.78 7.78
C SER A 117 -8.00 4.96 6.62
N ILE A 118 -7.18 4.68 5.60
CA ILE A 118 -7.56 3.80 4.49
C ILE A 118 -7.85 2.39 4.99
N MET A 119 -7.01 1.84 5.87
CA MET A 119 -7.20 0.48 6.38
C MET A 119 -8.51 0.34 7.18
N VAL A 120 -8.87 1.35 7.97
CA VAL A 120 -10.13 1.38 8.70
C VAL A 120 -11.32 1.53 7.75
N ALA A 121 -11.23 2.44 6.77
CA ALA A 121 -12.28 2.63 5.78
C ALA A 121 -12.51 1.36 4.94
N TRP A 122 -11.44 0.74 4.46
CA TRP A 122 -11.49 -0.53 3.73
C TRP A 122 -12.09 -1.63 4.60
N GLY A 123 -11.57 -1.86 5.81
CA GLY A 123 -12.09 -2.89 6.71
C GLY A 123 -13.58 -2.70 7.06
N LEU A 124 -14.03 -1.46 7.23
CA LEU A 124 -15.45 -1.15 7.44
C LEU A 124 -16.31 -1.49 6.21
N VAL A 125 -15.83 -1.21 5.00
CA VAL A 125 -16.56 -1.52 3.77
C VAL A 125 -16.55 -3.03 3.48
N THR A 126 -15.46 -3.72 3.80
CA THR A 126 -15.37 -5.18 3.70
C THR A 126 -16.40 -5.86 4.63
N THR A 127 -16.56 -5.40 5.87
CA THR A 127 -17.60 -5.98 6.76
C THR A 127 -19.01 -5.68 6.28
N LEU A 128 -19.26 -4.51 5.67
CA LEU A 128 -20.54 -4.20 5.03
C LEU A 128 -20.86 -5.12 3.84
N THR A 129 -19.85 -5.69 3.18
CA THR A 129 -20.03 -6.61 2.05
C THR A 129 -20.75 -7.91 2.47
N GLY A 130 -20.47 -8.43 3.67
CA GLY A 130 -21.13 -9.66 4.18
C GLY A 130 -22.62 -9.49 4.50
N ILE A 131 -23.11 -8.26 4.65
CA ILE A 131 -24.50 -7.95 5.03
C ILE A 131 -25.38 -7.69 3.79
N VAL A 132 -24.80 -7.61 2.60
CA VAL A 132 -25.52 -7.26 1.37
C VAL A 132 -26.55 -8.33 1.00
N GLN A 133 -27.79 -7.89 0.75
CA GLN A 133 -28.92 -8.76 0.37
C GLN A 133 -29.35 -8.60 -1.09
N ASN A 134 -28.87 -7.56 -1.81
CA ASN A 134 -29.37 -7.22 -3.15
C ASN A 134 -28.22 -6.87 -4.11
N TYR A 135 -28.42 -7.12 -5.41
CA TYR A 135 -27.48 -6.74 -6.48
C TYR A 135 -27.04 -5.26 -6.41
N HIS A 136 -27.99 -4.33 -6.23
CA HIS A 136 -27.68 -2.89 -6.15
C HIS A 136 -26.84 -2.55 -4.91
N GLY A 137 -27.05 -3.27 -3.80
CA GLY A 137 -26.22 -3.14 -2.60
C GLY A 137 -24.80 -3.64 -2.87
N LEU A 138 -24.65 -4.73 -3.61
CA LEU A 138 -23.34 -5.26 -4.00
C LEU A 138 -22.58 -4.25 -4.85
N ILE A 139 -23.22 -3.64 -5.85
CA ILE A 139 -22.61 -2.60 -6.68
C ILE A 139 -22.19 -1.39 -5.83
N ALA A 140 -23.07 -0.89 -4.95
CA ALA A 140 -22.77 0.27 -4.11
C ALA A 140 -21.56 0.01 -3.20
N VAL A 141 -21.53 -1.14 -2.52
CA VAL A 141 -20.42 -1.54 -1.66
C VAL A 141 -19.14 -1.72 -2.46
N ARG A 142 -19.19 -2.31 -3.67
CA ARG A 142 -18.03 -2.46 -4.55
C ARG A 142 -17.45 -1.12 -5.01
N VAL A 143 -18.30 -0.14 -5.28
CA VAL A 143 -17.85 1.22 -5.59
C VAL A 143 -17.18 1.85 -4.37
N MET A 144 -17.80 1.78 -3.19
CA MET A 144 -17.20 2.29 -1.95
C MET A 144 -15.87 1.59 -1.62
N LEU A 145 -15.78 0.29 -1.89
CA LEU A 145 -14.58 -0.49 -1.68
C LEU A 145 -13.46 -0.02 -2.61
N GLY A 146 -13.76 0.20 -3.90
CA GLY A 146 -12.79 0.75 -4.85
C GLY A 146 -12.33 2.16 -4.48
N VAL A 147 -13.21 2.99 -3.92
CA VAL A 147 -12.86 4.31 -3.37
C VAL A 147 -11.90 4.17 -2.19
N ALA A 148 -12.23 3.32 -1.22
CA ALA A 148 -11.42 3.10 -0.01
C ALA A 148 -10.06 2.47 -0.33
N GLU A 149 -10.01 1.49 -1.24
CA GLU A 149 -8.81 0.72 -1.56
C GLU A 149 -7.86 1.44 -2.55
N SER A 150 -8.34 2.48 -3.26
CA SER A 150 -7.58 3.23 -4.28
C SER A 150 -6.21 3.73 -3.82
N GLY A 151 -6.08 4.11 -2.54
CA GLY A 151 -4.83 4.62 -1.97
C GLY A 151 -3.95 3.57 -1.30
N GLN A 152 -4.38 2.32 -1.22
CA GLN A 152 -3.71 1.29 -0.42
C GLN A 152 -2.35 0.88 -1.00
N TYR A 153 -2.29 0.58 -2.30
CA TYR A 153 -1.03 0.22 -2.96
C TYR A 153 0.01 1.36 -2.94
N PRO A 154 -0.31 2.59 -3.41
CA PRO A 154 0.64 3.70 -3.34
C PRO A 154 0.98 4.09 -1.90
N GLY A 155 0.03 3.95 -0.96
CA GLY A 155 0.26 4.16 0.47
C GLY A 155 1.31 3.20 1.02
N CYS A 156 1.15 1.88 0.78
CA CYS A 156 2.11 0.88 1.24
C CYS A 156 3.50 1.08 0.60
N ALA A 157 3.56 1.38 -0.70
CA ALA A 157 4.82 1.65 -1.39
C ALA A 157 5.53 2.89 -0.81
N TYR A 158 4.79 3.96 -0.54
CA TYR A 158 5.31 5.18 0.08
C TYR A 158 5.75 4.95 1.54
N TYR A 159 5.01 4.14 2.29
CA TYR A 159 5.40 3.76 3.65
C TYR A 159 6.74 3.02 3.64
N LEU A 160 6.89 2.03 2.77
CA LEU A 160 8.15 1.30 2.67
C LEU A 160 9.29 2.21 2.21
N SER A 161 9.05 3.18 1.31
CA SER A 161 10.10 4.12 0.88
C SER A 161 10.51 5.15 1.95
N THR A 162 9.67 5.42 2.95
CA THR A 162 10.02 6.32 4.06
C THR A 162 10.83 5.62 5.15
N TRP A 163 10.64 4.31 5.33
CA TRP A 163 11.38 3.53 6.33
C TRP A 163 12.67 2.91 5.77
N TYR A 164 12.73 2.58 4.47
CA TYR A 164 13.85 1.85 3.88
C TYR A 164 14.61 2.64 2.81
N ALA A 165 15.92 2.47 2.78
CA ALA A 165 16.76 3.01 1.72
C ALA A 165 16.43 2.35 0.36
N PRO A 166 16.57 3.07 -0.77
CA PRO A 166 16.24 2.54 -2.11
C PRO A 166 16.94 1.22 -2.46
N GLN A 167 18.19 1.02 -2.00
CA GLN A 167 18.96 -0.21 -2.22
C GLN A 167 18.36 -1.46 -1.54
N ASP A 168 17.57 -1.24 -0.48
CA ASP A 168 17.03 -2.26 0.41
C ASP A 168 15.53 -2.48 0.21
N LEU A 169 14.88 -1.53 -0.46
CA LEU A 169 13.44 -1.51 -0.73
C LEU A 169 13.00 -2.63 -1.66
N GLY A 170 13.78 -2.91 -2.72
CA GLY A 170 13.38 -3.89 -3.76
C GLY A 170 13.16 -5.30 -3.22
N PHE A 171 14.06 -5.79 -2.35
CA PHE A 171 13.91 -7.11 -1.73
C PHE A 171 12.67 -7.19 -0.83
N ARG A 172 12.38 -6.13 -0.08
CA ARG A 172 11.24 -6.05 0.84
C ARG A 172 9.92 -5.90 0.09
N GLN A 173 9.91 -5.13 -1.00
CA GLN A 173 8.80 -5.07 -1.93
C GLN A 173 8.53 -6.44 -2.58
N GLY A 174 9.57 -7.20 -2.90
CA GLY A 174 9.46 -8.58 -3.37
C GLY A 174 8.79 -9.50 -2.35
N MET A 175 9.19 -9.42 -1.07
CA MET A 175 8.54 -10.18 0.01
C MET A 175 7.07 -9.78 0.18
N PHE A 176 6.76 -8.48 0.09
CA PHE A 176 5.39 -7.98 0.08
C PHE A 176 4.57 -8.56 -1.07
N PHE A 177 5.11 -8.58 -2.28
CA PHE A 177 4.43 -9.18 -3.44
C PHE A 177 4.22 -10.69 -3.29
N SER A 178 5.17 -11.42 -2.71
CA SER A 178 5.01 -12.85 -2.42
C SER A 178 3.83 -13.14 -1.50
N ALA A 179 3.46 -12.18 -0.63
CA ALA A 179 2.29 -12.33 0.22
C ALA A 179 0.97 -12.36 -0.57
N ALA A 180 0.89 -11.75 -1.77
CA ALA A 180 -0.28 -11.91 -2.65
C ALA A 180 -0.42 -13.36 -3.16
N ALA A 181 0.68 -14.01 -3.50
CA ALA A 181 0.65 -15.42 -3.91
C ALA A 181 0.19 -16.32 -2.77
N LEU A 182 0.73 -16.09 -1.56
CA LEU A 182 0.30 -16.78 -0.34
C LEU A 182 -1.20 -16.52 -0.07
N ALA A 183 -1.65 -15.27 -0.18
CA ALA A 183 -3.05 -14.90 0.00
C ALA A 183 -3.97 -15.68 -0.93
N GLY A 184 -3.60 -15.83 -2.20
CA GLY A 184 -4.36 -16.64 -3.16
C GLY A 184 -4.48 -18.11 -2.71
N SER A 185 -3.38 -18.71 -2.23
CA SER A 185 -3.38 -20.09 -1.71
C SER A 185 -4.24 -20.25 -0.45
N PHE A 186 -4.17 -19.31 0.50
CA PHE A 186 -4.97 -19.35 1.72
C PHE A 186 -6.44 -18.96 1.49
N SER A 187 -6.74 -18.11 0.52
CA SER A 187 -8.09 -17.63 0.20
C SER A 187 -9.02 -18.79 -0.17
N GLY A 188 -8.56 -19.71 -1.03
CA GLY A 188 -9.35 -20.90 -1.39
C GLY A 188 -9.55 -21.87 -0.22
N LEU A 189 -8.52 -22.05 0.62
CA LEU A 189 -8.62 -22.89 1.83
C LEU A 189 -9.60 -22.30 2.84
N LEU A 190 -9.56 -20.98 3.05
CA LEU A 190 -10.46 -20.28 3.95
C LEU A 190 -11.89 -20.32 3.42
N ALA A 191 -12.08 -20.16 2.11
CA ALA A 191 -13.38 -20.33 1.47
C ALA A 191 -13.93 -21.74 1.69
N TYR A 192 -13.11 -22.79 1.55
CA TYR A 192 -13.55 -24.16 1.85
C TYR A 192 -13.95 -24.33 3.33
N ALA A 193 -13.22 -23.72 4.26
CA ALA A 193 -13.58 -23.75 5.68
C ALA A 193 -14.90 -23.01 5.96
N LEU A 194 -15.12 -21.85 5.34
CA LEU A 194 -16.37 -21.08 5.44
C LEU A 194 -17.56 -21.79 4.79
N ALA A 195 -17.33 -22.49 3.68
CA ALA A 195 -18.36 -23.32 3.06
C ALA A 195 -18.84 -24.46 3.99
N GLN A 196 -17.98 -24.95 4.89
CA GLN A 196 -18.41 -25.91 5.92
C GLN A 196 -19.18 -25.30 7.09
N MET A 197 -19.25 -23.97 7.16
CA MET A 197 -20.10 -23.23 8.08
C MET A 197 -21.45 -22.85 7.45
N ASP A 198 -21.76 -23.37 6.27
CA ASP A 198 -23.06 -23.16 5.61
C ASP A 198 -24.21 -23.65 6.51
N GLY A 199 -25.14 -22.74 6.84
CA GLY A 199 -26.24 -22.99 7.77
C GLY A 199 -25.95 -22.69 9.25
N VAL A 200 -24.72 -22.33 9.62
CA VAL A 200 -24.41 -21.86 10.99
C VAL A 200 -24.96 -20.45 11.18
N GLY A 201 -26.01 -20.32 12.00
CA GLY A 201 -26.67 -19.03 12.25
C GLY A 201 -27.73 -18.63 11.22
N GLY A 202 -28.13 -19.53 10.31
CA GLY A 202 -29.13 -19.25 9.27
C GLY A 202 -28.63 -18.35 8.13
N LEU A 203 -27.31 -18.20 8.02
CA LEU A 203 -26.64 -17.46 6.95
C LEU A 203 -25.97 -18.44 5.98
N ALA A 204 -25.97 -18.07 4.69
CA ALA A 204 -25.25 -18.82 3.66
C ALA A 204 -23.74 -18.75 3.91
N GLY A 205 -23.00 -19.81 3.57
CA GLY A 205 -21.55 -19.92 3.84
C GLY A 205 -20.66 -18.79 3.29
N TRP A 206 -21.17 -17.98 2.36
CA TRP A 206 -20.46 -16.82 1.80
C TRP A 206 -20.63 -15.51 2.60
N ARG A 207 -21.56 -15.46 3.57
CA ARG A 207 -21.87 -14.27 4.38
C ARG A 207 -21.06 -14.17 5.66
#